data_AF-A0A6G0Y9A5-F1
#
_entry.id   AF-A0A6G0Y9A5-F1
#
_cell.length_a   1.000
_cell.length_b   1.000
_cell.length_c   1.000
_cell.angle_alpha   90.00
_cell.angle_beta   90.00
_cell.angle_gamma   90.00
#
_symmetry.space_group_name_H-M   'P 1'
#
loop_
_entity.id
_entity.type
_entity.pdbx_description
1 polymer ?
#
loop_
_entity_poly.entity_id
_entity_poly.type
_entity_poly.pdbx_seq_one_letter_code
_entity_poly.pdbx_strand_id
1 'polypeptide(L)'
;MVDNNIFISSETSVIDSLAVVKPVEFNSTPCTDLSLNCSPEIPISNFLSGWAVKYNISHNAVNGLLKGLKTHKCFNYLSVDSRTLIKIPYNTSKEIRTVEPGIYHHFGLANGILKHTPPNFDKIQVVVSIDGLPLSKNSNNQFWPILAFSLVEPPLAQVVYLIGLYYGKEKPHYSNDFLLDFVKEAKDLISNGILINNIRINVSIHVLCCDAPAKSFVLKVKYSGFSSCTRRKIKDYINLADENYHVGNEISNLAELPNFNSVSSFSLDYMHFVCLGIMKKLLMLWISKGPVNIRIRSTKINELSTSLLNILM
;
A
#
# COMPACT_ATOMS: atom_id res chain seq x y z
N MET A 1 -15.60 -10.32 69.86
CA MET A 1 -16.86 -10.59 69.13
C MET A 1 -16.74 -9.81 67.83
N VAL A 2 -16.54 -10.50 66.70
CA VAL A 2 -16.06 -9.94 65.42
C VAL A 2 -14.69 -9.25 65.54
N ASP A 3 -13.62 -10.01 65.33
CA ASP A 3 -12.26 -9.48 65.29
C ASP A 3 -11.86 -9.17 63.83
N ASN A 4 -11.71 -7.89 63.51
CA ASN A 4 -11.01 -7.43 62.32
C ASN A 4 -9.51 -7.31 62.65
N ASN A 5 -8.63 -7.74 61.75
CA ASN A 5 -7.21 -7.39 61.83
C ASN A 5 -6.63 -7.01 60.47
N ILE A 6 -5.81 -5.96 60.49
CA ILE A 6 -5.19 -5.27 59.36
C ILE A 6 -3.67 -5.24 59.59
N PHE A 7 -2.91 -5.77 58.63
CA PHE A 7 -1.45 -5.63 58.40
C PHE A 7 -0.49 -6.08 59.54
N ILE A 8 0.60 -6.81 59.25
CA ILE A 8 1.98 -6.38 58.94
C ILE A 8 2.79 -7.71 58.77
N SER A 9 3.80 -7.96 57.92
CA SER A 9 4.65 -7.16 56.99
C SER A 9 5.09 -7.98 55.73
N SER A 10 6.12 -7.49 55.04
CA SER A 10 6.91 -8.03 53.91
C SER A 10 7.86 -9.21 54.20
N GLU A 11 8.15 -10.05 53.19
CA GLU A 11 9.50 -10.24 52.59
C GLU A 11 9.46 -11.07 51.27
N THR A 12 10.61 -11.33 50.64
CA THR A 12 10.79 -11.39 49.16
C THR A 12 11.08 -12.76 48.50
N SER A 13 10.59 -12.90 47.25
CA SER A 13 11.20 -13.58 46.07
C SER A 13 11.64 -15.06 46.10
N VAL A 14 11.29 -15.82 45.04
CA VAL A 14 12.18 -16.54 44.07
C VAL A 14 11.33 -17.33 43.04
N ILE A 15 11.97 -17.77 41.94
CA ILE A 15 11.37 -18.19 40.65
C ILE A 15 11.38 -19.73 40.47
N ASP A 16 10.60 -20.22 39.49
CA ASP A 16 10.70 -21.49 38.72
C ASP A 16 10.11 -22.80 39.27
N SER A 17 9.25 -23.42 38.45
CA SER A 17 9.46 -24.78 37.91
C SER A 17 8.42 -25.17 36.84
N LEU A 18 8.84 -25.99 35.88
CA LEU A 18 8.03 -26.40 34.72
C LEU A 18 7.02 -27.51 35.05
N ALA A 19 5.82 -27.45 34.47
CA ALA A 19 4.87 -28.55 34.43
C ALA A 19 4.84 -29.23 33.04
N VAL A 20 5.32 -30.47 32.98
CA VAL A 20 5.38 -31.29 31.76
C VAL A 20 4.01 -31.94 31.49
N VAL A 21 3.43 -31.67 30.31
CA VAL A 21 2.22 -32.37 29.82
C VAL A 21 2.63 -33.67 29.11
N LYS A 22 2.10 -34.81 29.56
CA LYS A 22 2.33 -36.13 28.95
C LYS A 22 1.38 -36.38 27.76
N PRO A 23 1.81 -37.11 26.71
CA PRO A 23 0.97 -37.43 25.56
C PRO A 23 -0.10 -38.49 25.89
N VAL A 24 -1.22 -38.44 25.15
CA VAL A 24 -2.31 -39.41 25.23
C VAL A 24 -2.06 -40.56 24.25
N GLU A 25 -2.16 -41.80 24.73
CA GLU A 25 -2.05 -43.00 23.90
C GLU A 25 -3.35 -43.26 23.14
N PHE A 26 -3.25 -43.49 21.82
CA PHE A 26 -4.37 -43.94 20.99
C PHE A 26 -4.21 -45.42 20.65
N ASN A 27 -5.07 -46.26 21.24
CA ASN A 27 -5.16 -47.67 20.87
C ASN A 27 -5.86 -47.82 19.51
N SER A 28 -5.18 -48.47 18.56
CA SER A 28 -5.74 -48.79 17.24
C SER A 28 -6.50 -50.12 17.27
N THR A 29 -7.80 -50.09 16.97
CA THR A 29 -8.55 -51.28 16.53
C THR A 29 -8.57 -51.34 15.00
N PRO A 30 -8.19 -52.46 14.37
CA PRO A 30 -8.26 -52.59 12.92
C PRO A 30 -9.71 -52.90 12.49
N CYS A 31 -10.32 -52.01 11.72
CA CYS A 31 -11.59 -52.28 11.05
C CYS A 31 -11.33 -52.72 9.60
N THR A 32 -11.72 -53.95 9.29
CA THR A 32 -11.75 -54.54 7.95
C THR A 32 -12.93 -54.02 7.14
N ASP A 33 -12.69 -53.77 5.85
CA ASP A 33 -13.64 -53.70 4.72
C ASP A 33 -15.03 -53.08 4.96
N LEU A 34 -15.15 -51.81 4.59
CA LEU A 34 -16.39 -51.24 4.08
C LEU A 34 -16.12 -50.50 2.77
N SER A 35 -16.53 -51.11 1.65
CA SER A 35 -16.52 -50.48 0.33
C SER A 35 -17.56 -49.36 0.27
N LEU A 36 -17.12 -48.12 0.44
CA LEU A 36 -17.94 -46.92 0.24
C LEU A 36 -17.60 -46.27 -1.10
N ASN A 37 -18.61 -46.08 -1.94
CA ASN A 37 -18.52 -45.22 -3.12
C ASN A 37 -18.26 -43.77 -2.66
N CYS A 38 -16.99 -43.37 -2.63
CA CYS A 38 -16.62 -42.01 -2.27
C CYS A 38 -16.73 -41.11 -3.52
N SER A 39 -17.36 -39.95 -3.35
CA SER A 39 -17.30 -38.85 -4.32
C SER A 39 -15.83 -38.44 -4.55
N PRO A 40 -15.45 -37.90 -5.72
CA PRO A 40 -14.04 -37.67 -6.05
C PRO A 40 -13.37 -36.81 -5.00
N GLU A 41 -12.45 -37.41 -4.24
CA GLU A 41 -11.79 -36.76 -3.11
C GLU A 41 -11.08 -35.51 -3.59
N ILE A 42 -11.47 -34.35 -3.07
CA ILE A 42 -10.78 -33.09 -3.34
C ILE A 42 -9.34 -33.25 -2.82
N PRO A 43 -8.30 -33.14 -3.67
CA PRO A 43 -6.93 -33.34 -3.23
C PRO A 43 -6.61 -32.43 -2.04
N ILE A 44 -5.97 -32.97 -0.99
CA ILE A 44 -5.69 -32.22 0.25
C ILE A 44 -4.89 -30.93 -0.03
N SER A 45 -4.10 -30.91 -1.10
CA SER A 45 -3.41 -29.71 -1.60
C SER A 45 -4.36 -28.57 -1.98
N ASN A 46 -5.48 -28.87 -2.64
CA ASN A 46 -6.50 -27.88 -2.99
C ASN A 46 -7.22 -27.35 -1.74
N PHE A 47 -7.53 -28.25 -0.78
CA PHE A 47 -8.08 -27.84 0.51
C PHE A 47 -7.11 -26.93 1.27
N LEU A 48 -5.85 -27.33 1.44
CA LEU A 48 -4.84 -26.56 2.17
C LEU A 48 -4.56 -25.20 1.50
N SER A 49 -4.54 -25.14 0.16
CA SER A 49 -4.44 -23.88 -0.59
C SER A 49 -5.65 -22.98 -0.33
N GLY A 50 -6.87 -23.50 -0.46
CA GLY A 50 -8.10 -22.74 -0.23
C GLY A 50 -8.25 -22.26 1.21
N TRP A 51 -7.88 -23.10 2.18
CA TRP A 51 -7.82 -22.77 3.60
C TRP A 51 -6.81 -21.66 3.90
N ALA A 52 -5.57 -21.79 3.40
CA ALA A 52 -4.54 -20.79 3.64
C ALA A 52 -4.94 -19.40 3.12
N VAL A 53 -5.55 -19.33 1.93
CA VAL A 53 -6.08 -18.08 1.36
C VAL A 53 -7.29 -17.57 2.15
N LYS A 54 -8.28 -18.43 2.45
CA LYS A 54 -9.52 -18.05 3.13
C LYS A 54 -9.28 -17.46 4.53
N TYR A 55 -8.30 -17.99 5.26
CA TYR A 55 -7.98 -17.56 6.63
C TYR A 55 -6.74 -16.66 6.71
N ASN A 56 -6.22 -16.18 5.57
CA ASN A 56 -5.03 -15.31 5.49
C ASN A 56 -3.82 -15.85 6.29
N ILE A 57 -3.58 -17.15 6.19
CA ILE A 57 -2.53 -17.84 6.96
C ILE A 57 -1.16 -17.46 6.39
N SER A 58 -0.22 -17.08 7.26
CA SER A 58 1.11 -16.65 6.83
C SER A 58 1.86 -17.78 6.09
N HIS A 59 2.58 -17.42 5.03
CA HIS A 59 3.42 -18.36 4.27
C HIS A 59 4.38 -19.16 5.16
N ASN A 60 4.90 -18.56 6.24
CA ASN A 60 5.77 -19.24 7.19
C ASN A 60 5.04 -20.34 7.97
N ALA A 61 3.79 -20.09 8.41
CA ALA A 61 2.97 -21.10 9.08
C ALA A 61 2.58 -22.22 8.13
N VAL A 62 2.19 -21.90 6.88
CA VAL A 62 1.91 -22.92 5.85
C VAL A 62 3.16 -23.73 5.52
N ASN A 63 4.33 -23.11 5.38
CA ASN A 63 5.60 -23.82 5.18
C ASN A 63 5.95 -24.74 6.36
N GLY A 64 5.68 -24.32 7.60
CA GLY A 64 5.85 -25.15 8.80
C GLY A 64 4.93 -26.38 8.77
N LEU A 65 3.65 -26.18 8.47
CA LEU A 65 2.67 -27.26 8.32
C LEU A 65 3.06 -28.23 7.20
N LEU A 66 3.46 -27.73 6.03
CA LEU A 66 3.87 -28.56 4.89
C LEU A 66 5.14 -29.38 5.18
N LYS A 67 6.11 -28.81 5.91
CA LYS A 67 7.29 -29.56 6.40
C LYS A 67 6.85 -30.71 7.31
N GLY A 68 5.95 -30.46 8.25
CA GLY A 68 5.40 -31.48 9.15
C GLY A 68 4.67 -32.59 8.38
N LEU A 69 3.69 -32.22 7.55
CA LEU A 69 2.91 -33.16 6.74
C LEU A 69 3.80 -34.04 5.86
N LYS A 70 4.84 -33.48 5.24
CA LYS A 70 5.76 -34.23 4.35
C LYS A 70 6.57 -35.33 5.07
N THR A 71 6.66 -35.32 6.40
CA THR A 71 7.27 -36.44 7.15
C THR A 71 6.41 -37.71 7.10
N HIS A 72 5.11 -37.60 6.84
CA HIS A 72 4.21 -38.73 6.71
C HIS A 72 4.21 -39.29 5.27
N LYS A 73 4.35 -40.62 5.13
CA LYS A 73 4.40 -41.31 3.83
C LYS A 73 3.21 -40.99 2.92
N CYS A 74 2.02 -40.79 3.49
CA CYS A 74 0.79 -40.46 2.77
C CYS A 74 0.78 -39.04 2.15
N PHE A 75 1.69 -38.14 2.52
CA PHE A 75 1.72 -36.75 2.04
C PHE A 75 3.04 -36.35 1.36
N ASN A 76 3.89 -37.30 1.01
CA ASN A 76 5.21 -37.03 0.39
C ASN A 76 5.10 -36.27 -0.96
N TYR A 77 3.95 -36.36 -1.64
CA TYR A 77 3.65 -35.63 -2.88
C TYR A 77 3.41 -34.12 -2.68
N LEU A 78 3.23 -33.63 -1.45
CA LEU A 78 3.04 -32.21 -1.19
C LEU A 78 4.35 -31.41 -1.37
N SER A 79 4.22 -30.18 -1.86
CA SER A 79 5.31 -29.22 -1.88
C SER A 79 5.64 -28.74 -0.46
N VAL A 80 6.89 -28.32 -0.23
CA VAL A 80 7.31 -27.71 1.05
C VAL A 80 7.09 -26.20 1.06
N ASP A 81 7.15 -25.56 -0.11
CA ASP A 81 6.81 -24.14 -0.27
C ASP A 81 5.31 -23.97 -0.49
N SER A 82 4.71 -23.13 0.35
CA SER A 82 3.36 -22.60 0.25
C SER A 82 3.09 -21.86 -1.05
N ARG A 83 4.10 -21.26 -1.70
CA ARG A 83 3.96 -20.65 -3.05
C ARG A 83 3.71 -21.68 -4.15
N THR A 84 4.20 -22.91 -3.98
CA THR A 84 3.93 -24.00 -4.93
C THR A 84 2.58 -24.65 -4.66
N LEU A 85 2.17 -24.70 -3.39
CA LEU A 85 0.84 -25.17 -2.97
C LEU A 85 -0.25 -24.22 -3.46
N ILE A 86 -0.11 -22.94 -3.13
CA ILE A 86 -0.97 -21.83 -3.55
C ILE A 86 -0.54 -21.45 -4.97
N LYS A 87 -0.95 -22.28 -5.94
CA LYS A 87 -0.63 -22.07 -7.36
C LYS A 87 -1.06 -20.68 -7.81
N ILE A 88 -0.12 -19.75 -7.90
CA ILE A 88 -0.31 -18.45 -8.54
C ILE A 88 -0.70 -18.75 -10.00
N PRO A 89 -1.80 -18.18 -10.53
CA PRO A 89 -2.22 -18.44 -11.90
C PRO A 89 -1.12 -18.03 -12.88
N TYR A 90 -0.65 -19.00 -13.66
CA TYR A 90 0.45 -18.88 -14.63
C TYR A 90 0.22 -17.84 -15.75
N ASN A 91 -1.00 -17.28 -15.85
CA ASN A 91 -1.37 -16.26 -16.82
C ASN A 91 -1.01 -14.82 -16.42
N THR A 92 -0.61 -14.51 -15.17
CA THR A 92 -0.29 -13.13 -14.75
C THR A 92 0.81 -12.49 -15.60
N SER A 93 1.70 -13.29 -16.21
CA SER A 93 2.74 -12.82 -17.14
C SER A 93 2.18 -12.15 -18.41
N LYS A 94 0.92 -12.42 -18.80
CA LYS A 94 0.27 -11.78 -19.95
C LYS A 94 -0.28 -10.38 -19.65
N GLU A 95 -0.35 -10.00 -18.37
CA GLU A 95 -0.87 -8.72 -17.89
C GLU A 95 0.26 -7.76 -17.47
N ILE A 96 1.51 -8.10 -17.79
CA ILE A 96 2.70 -7.27 -17.56
C ILE A 96 3.09 -6.63 -18.90
N ARG A 97 3.11 -5.31 -18.96
CA ARG A 97 3.61 -4.54 -20.12
C ARG A 97 4.98 -3.95 -19.84
N THR A 98 5.76 -3.76 -20.89
CA THR A 98 6.98 -2.94 -20.84
C THR A 98 6.60 -1.47 -20.67
N VAL A 99 7.34 -0.76 -19.83
CA VAL A 99 7.29 0.71 -19.68
C VAL A 99 8.71 1.15 -19.48
N GLU A 100 9.35 1.72 -20.49
CA GLU A 100 10.80 1.94 -20.45
C GLU A 100 11.26 2.73 -19.22
N PRO A 101 12.31 2.29 -18.50
CA PRO A 101 13.21 1.14 -18.76
C PRO A 101 12.85 -0.14 -17.95
N GLY A 102 11.59 -0.31 -17.55
CA GLY A 102 11.12 -1.38 -16.67
C GLY A 102 9.81 -2.03 -17.14
N ILE A 103 9.05 -2.54 -16.18
CA ILE A 103 7.79 -3.26 -16.41
C ILE A 103 6.68 -2.68 -15.53
N TYR A 104 5.43 -2.79 -16.00
CA TYR A 104 4.23 -2.40 -15.26
C TYR A 104 3.19 -3.50 -15.31
N HIS A 105 2.47 -3.67 -14.21
CA HIS A 105 1.29 -4.50 -14.12
C HIS A 105 0.09 -3.67 -13.66
N HIS A 106 -1.05 -3.86 -14.33
CA HIS A 106 -2.32 -3.22 -14.00
C HIS A 106 -3.18 -4.16 -13.16
N PHE A 107 -3.56 -3.74 -11.96
CA PHE A 107 -4.46 -4.47 -11.07
C PHE A 107 -5.93 -4.03 -11.25
N GLY A 108 -6.17 -2.82 -11.73
CA GLY A 108 -7.49 -2.24 -11.98
C GLY A 108 -8.09 -1.49 -10.78
N LEU A 109 -8.48 -0.25 -11.02
CA LEU A 109 -9.30 0.59 -10.14
C LEU A 109 -10.69 -0.03 -9.91
N ALA A 110 -11.32 -0.57 -10.94
CA ALA A 110 -12.61 -1.26 -10.82
C ALA A 110 -12.51 -2.44 -9.86
N ASN A 111 -11.45 -3.26 -10.00
CA ASN A 111 -11.18 -4.39 -9.12
C ASN A 111 -10.94 -3.95 -7.66
N GLY A 112 -10.17 -2.88 -7.47
CA GLY A 112 -9.95 -2.28 -6.15
C GLY A 112 -11.26 -1.79 -5.50
N ILE A 113 -12.08 -1.05 -6.25
CA ILE A 113 -13.39 -0.56 -5.81
C ILE A 113 -14.30 -1.74 -5.43
N LEU A 114 -14.48 -2.72 -6.31
CA LEU A 114 -15.38 -3.87 -6.10
C LEU A 114 -15.00 -4.73 -4.88
N LYS A 115 -13.71 -4.84 -4.59
CA LYS A 115 -13.20 -5.68 -3.49
C LYS A 115 -13.21 -4.98 -2.13
N HIS A 116 -13.11 -3.66 -2.11
CA HIS A 116 -12.83 -2.89 -0.87
C HIS A 116 -13.85 -1.79 -0.56
N THR A 117 -14.75 -1.46 -1.47
CA THR A 117 -15.81 -0.48 -1.19
C THR A 117 -17.02 -1.18 -0.57
N PRO A 118 -17.51 -0.73 0.60
CA PRO A 118 -18.72 -1.29 1.22
C PRO A 118 -19.96 -1.14 0.31
N PRO A 119 -20.99 -1.99 0.46
CA PRO A 119 -22.27 -1.78 -0.21
C PRO A 119 -22.96 -0.51 0.30
N ASN A 120 -23.86 0.04 -0.51
CA ASN A 120 -24.75 1.19 -0.22
C ASN A 120 -24.11 2.59 -0.25
N PHE A 121 -23.34 2.92 -1.30
CA PHE A 121 -22.98 4.30 -1.62
C PHE A 121 -23.76 4.83 -2.83
N ASP A 122 -24.36 6.02 -2.72
CA ASP A 122 -24.94 6.76 -3.86
C ASP A 122 -23.85 7.18 -4.86
N LYS A 123 -22.64 7.40 -4.36
CA LYS A 123 -21.47 7.85 -5.12
C LYS A 123 -20.18 7.35 -4.49
N ILE A 124 -19.26 6.86 -5.31
CA ILE A 124 -17.93 6.43 -4.89
C ILE A 124 -16.95 7.55 -5.21
N GLN A 125 -16.31 8.10 -4.18
CA GLN A 125 -15.25 9.10 -4.31
C GLN A 125 -13.91 8.45 -4.02
N VAL A 126 -12.97 8.50 -4.96
CA VAL A 126 -11.67 7.84 -4.86
C VAL A 126 -10.57 8.87 -4.67
N VAL A 127 -9.69 8.63 -3.71
CA VAL A 127 -8.41 9.33 -3.59
C VAL A 127 -7.34 8.43 -4.21
N VAL A 128 -6.58 8.95 -5.17
CA VAL A 128 -5.50 8.22 -5.85
C VAL A 128 -4.17 8.79 -5.38
N SER A 129 -3.19 7.93 -5.07
CA SER A 129 -1.83 8.33 -4.70
C SER A 129 -0.81 7.76 -5.67
N ILE A 130 0.17 8.57 -6.07
CA ILE A 130 1.25 8.18 -6.99
C ILE A 130 2.57 8.73 -6.43
N ASP A 131 3.53 7.83 -6.22
CA ASP A 131 4.82 8.13 -5.59
C ASP A 131 5.93 7.21 -6.15
N GLY A 132 7.20 7.54 -5.91
CA GLY A 132 8.37 6.76 -6.28
C GLY A 132 9.09 6.18 -5.06
N LEU A 133 8.95 4.88 -4.84
CA LEU A 133 9.48 4.18 -3.66
C LEU A 133 10.79 3.42 -3.98
N PRO A 134 11.96 3.78 -3.41
CA PRO A 134 13.18 3.00 -3.56
C PRO A 134 13.09 1.68 -2.78
N LEU A 135 13.41 0.56 -3.43
CA LEU A 135 13.25 -0.78 -2.85
C LEU A 135 14.39 -1.23 -1.94
N SER A 136 15.59 -0.72 -2.16
CA SER A 136 16.71 -0.92 -1.23
C SER A 136 17.65 0.27 -1.30
N LYS A 137 18.52 0.40 -0.29
CA LYS A 137 19.56 1.44 -0.25
C LYS A 137 20.74 1.18 -1.19
N ASN A 138 20.89 -0.07 -1.68
CA ASN A 138 22.08 -0.55 -2.40
C ASN A 138 21.80 -0.92 -3.86
N SER A 139 20.53 -0.99 -4.26
CA SER A 139 20.11 -1.22 -5.65
C SER A 139 19.25 -0.06 -6.12
N ASN A 140 19.44 0.40 -7.36
CA ASN A 140 18.62 1.48 -7.93
C ASN A 140 17.15 1.08 -8.18
N ASN A 141 16.77 -0.17 -7.88
CA ASN A 141 15.42 -0.69 -8.01
C ASN A 141 14.40 0.20 -7.29
N GLN A 142 13.36 0.61 -8.03
CA GLN A 142 12.28 1.47 -7.57
C GLN A 142 10.94 0.85 -7.95
N PHE A 143 9.96 0.98 -7.07
CA PHE A 143 8.55 0.85 -7.43
C PHE A 143 7.95 2.23 -7.68
N TRP A 144 7.06 2.31 -8.67
CA TRP A 144 6.14 3.44 -8.81
C TRP A 144 4.71 2.89 -8.75
N PRO A 145 4.11 2.78 -7.55
CA PRO A 145 2.74 2.34 -7.39
C PRO A 145 1.75 3.47 -7.75
N ILE A 146 0.62 3.06 -8.33
CA ILE A 146 -0.62 3.83 -8.36
C ILE A 146 -1.52 3.18 -7.32
N LEU A 147 -1.70 3.85 -6.19
CA LEU A 147 -2.54 3.41 -5.07
C LEU A 147 -3.86 4.17 -5.08
N ALA A 148 -4.90 3.62 -4.47
CA ALA A 148 -6.12 4.35 -4.19
C ALA A 148 -6.81 3.87 -2.92
N PHE A 149 -7.71 4.69 -2.40
CA PHE A 149 -8.72 4.29 -1.43
C PHE A 149 -10.04 5.00 -1.74
N SER A 150 -11.15 4.34 -1.43
CA SER A 150 -12.48 4.93 -1.49
C SER A 150 -12.70 5.77 -0.22
N LEU A 151 -13.23 6.98 -0.35
CA LEU A 151 -13.71 7.76 0.79
C LEU A 151 -14.91 7.03 1.40
N VAL A 152 -14.80 6.74 2.69
CA VAL A 152 -15.83 6.10 3.50
C VAL A 152 -16.02 6.91 4.78
N GLU A 153 -17.25 6.97 5.28
CA GLU A 153 -17.57 7.69 6.51
C GLU A 153 -17.25 6.83 7.76
N PRO A 154 -16.88 7.45 8.90
CA PRO A 154 -16.74 6.74 10.17
C PRO A 154 -18.04 5.98 10.52
N PRO A 155 -17.98 4.74 11.05
CA PRO A 155 -16.79 4.07 11.61
C PRO A 155 -16.00 3.21 10.62
N LEU A 156 -16.25 3.30 9.30
CA LEU A 156 -15.64 2.41 8.32
C LEU A 156 -14.15 2.74 8.12
N ALA A 157 -13.31 1.71 8.08
CA ALA A 157 -11.88 1.85 7.85
C ALA A 157 -11.59 2.11 6.37
N GLN A 158 -10.76 3.11 6.07
CA GLN A 158 -10.24 3.33 4.73
C GLN A 158 -9.25 2.21 4.36
N VAL A 159 -9.53 1.48 3.29
CA VAL A 159 -8.66 0.41 2.78
C VAL A 159 -7.94 0.90 1.53
N VAL A 160 -6.61 0.93 1.59
CA VAL A 160 -5.76 1.24 0.44
C VAL A 160 -5.60 -0.01 -0.43
N TYR A 161 -5.81 0.15 -1.73
CA TYR A 161 -5.63 -0.87 -2.75
C TYR A 161 -4.71 -0.38 -3.88
N LEU A 162 -4.16 -1.32 -4.62
CA LEU A 162 -3.21 -1.09 -5.71
C LEU A 162 -3.98 -1.11 -7.03
N ILE A 163 -3.84 -0.04 -7.83
CA ILE A 163 -4.39 0.06 -9.20
C ILE A 163 -3.35 -0.40 -10.22
N GLY A 164 -2.08 -0.06 -9.99
CA GLY A 164 -0.99 -0.36 -10.90
C GLY A 164 0.34 -0.33 -10.18
N LEU A 165 1.30 -1.12 -10.65
CA LEU A 165 2.65 -1.14 -10.10
C LEU A 165 3.66 -1.18 -11.24
N TYR A 166 4.48 -0.14 -11.33
CA TYR A 166 5.71 -0.18 -12.11
C TYR A 166 6.88 -0.66 -11.25
N TYR A 167 7.79 -1.41 -11.87
CA TYR A 167 9.08 -1.84 -11.34
C TYR A 167 10.19 -1.61 -12.37
N GLY A 168 11.27 -0.96 -11.95
CA GLY A 168 12.48 -0.81 -12.77
C GLY A 168 13.68 -0.30 -11.97
N LYS A 169 14.83 -0.14 -12.63
CA LYS A 169 16.04 0.46 -12.03
C LYS A 169 16.02 2.00 -11.98
N GLU A 170 15.02 2.60 -12.60
CA GLU A 170 14.82 4.03 -12.72
C GLU A 170 13.31 4.31 -12.70
N LYS A 171 12.92 5.57 -12.46
CA LYS A 171 11.56 6.05 -12.74
C LYS A 171 11.19 5.76 -14.22
N PRO A 172 9.91 5.46 -14.54
CA PRO A 172 9.50 5.34 -15.94
C PRO A 172 9.87 6.60 -16.73
N HIS A 173 10.40 6.43 -17.94
CA HIS A 173 10.82 7.57 -18.77
C HIS A 173 9.63 8.40 -19.25
N TYR A 174 8.53 7.74 -19.61
CA TYR A 174 7.32 8.37 -20.13
C TYR A 174 6.13 8.19 -19.17
N SER A 175 5.60 9.31 -18.64
CA SER A 175 4.47 9.28 -17.71
C SER A 175 3.14 8.93 -18.38
N ASN A 176 2.93 9.29 -19.65
CA ASN A 176 1.73 8.91 -20.38
C ASN A 176 1.63 7.38 -20.51
N ASP A 177 2.73 6.72 -20.87
CA ASP A 177 2.79 5.26 -20.89
C ASP A 177 2.49 4.70 -19.51
N PHE A 178 3.21 5.12 -18.46
CA PHE A 178 2.98 4.67 -17.08
C PHE A 178 1.50 4.76 -16.66
N LEU A 179 0.83 5.87 -16.96
CA LEU A 179 -0.56 6.15 -16.57
C LEU A 179 -1.64 5.56 -17.49
N LEU A 180 -1.27 5.01 -18.65
CA LEU A 180 -2.18 4.68 -19.75
C LEU A 180 -3.42 3.88 -19.34
N ASP A 181 -3.24 2.72 -18.69
CA ASP A 181 -4.35 1.84 -18.32
C ASP A 181 -5.24 2.48 -17.25
N PHE A 182 -4.62 3.09 -16.23
CA PHE A 182 -5.34 3.80 -15.17
C PHE A 182 -6.20 4.94 -15.72
N VAL A 183 -5.67 5.76 -16.63
CA VAL A 183 -6.43 6.85 -17.24
C VAL A 183 -7.59 6.32 -18.08
N LYS A 184 -7.34 5.29 -18.89
CA LYS A 184 -8.36 4.66 -19.73
C LYS A 184 -9.51 4.09 -18.89
N GLU A 185 -9.18 3.34 -17.85
CA GLU A 185 -10.14 2.74 -16.92
C GLU A 185 -10.88 3.81 -16.09
N ALA A 186 -10.17 4.78 -15.52
CA ALA A 186 -10.79 5.85 -14.73
C ALA A 186 -11.70 6.74 -15.57
N LYS A 187 -11.35 7.03 -16.84
CA LYS A 187 -12.19 7.78 -17.78
C LYS A 187 -13.50 7.05 -18.06
N ASP A 188 -13.45 5.73 -18.24
CA ASP A 188 -14.63 4.89 -18.37
C ASP A 188 -15.46 4.91 -17.08
N LEU A 189 -14.88 4.58 -15.92
CA LEU A 189 -15.56 4.56 -14.62
C LEU A 189 -16.19 5.90 -14.24
N ILE A 190 -15.58 7.04 -14.58
CA ILE A 190 -16.15 8.37 -14.30
C ILE A 190 -17.31 8.70 -15.26
N SER A 191 -17.24 8.27 -16.51
CA SER A 191 -18.27 8.54 -17.52
C SER A 191 -19.46 7.58 -17.43
N ASN A 192 -19.18 6.33 -17.06
CA ASN A 192 -20.10 5.22 -17.07
C ASN A 192 -20.46 4.72 -15.66
N GLY A 193 -19.76 5.10 -14.59
CA GLY A 193 -19.95 4.49 -13.27
C GLY A 193 -19.51 3.02 -13.21
N ILE A 194 -19.82 2.36 -12.10
CA ILE A 194 -19.48 0.95 -11.85
C ILE A 194 -20.71 0.15 -11.43
N LEU A 195 -20.79 -1.12 -11.83
CA LEU A 195 -21.91 -2.01 -11.48
C LEU A 195 -21.58 -2.80 -10.21
N ILE A 196 -22.31 -2.56 -9.12
CA ILE A 196 -22.19 -3.29 -7.85
C ILE A 196 -23.57 -3.82 -7.46
N ASN A 197 -23.72 -5.14 -7.29
CA ASN A 197 -25.01 -5.79 -6.98
C ASN A 197 -26.14 -5.39 -7.94
N ASN A 198 -25.84 -5.32 -9.25
CA ASN A 198 -26.71 -4.81 -10.33
C ASN A 198 -27.14 -3.33 -10.22
N ILE A 199 -26.65 -2.58 -9.23
CA ILE A 199 -26.85 -1.13 -9.12
C ILE A 199 -25.67 -0.41 -9.76
N ARG A 200 -25.96 0.58 -10.61
CA ARG A 200 -24.95 1.40 -11.30
C ARG A 200 -24.62 2.61 -10.44
N ILE A 201 -23.45 2.60 -9.81
CA ILE A 201 -23.00 3.62 -8.86
C ILE A 201 -22.01 4.57 -9.54
N ASN A 202 -22.16 5.88 -9.30
CA ASN A 202 -21.33 6.89 -9.96
C ASN A 202 -19.93 6.96 -9.31
N VAL A 203 -18.86 6.92 -10.11
CA VAL A 203 -17.47 7.00 -9.62
C VAL A 203 -16.90 8.38 -9.92
N SER A 204 -16.08 8.91 -9.01
CA SER A 204 -15.30 10.13 -9.26
C SER A 204 -13.96 10.09 -8.54
N ILE A 205 -12.90 10.59 -9.19
CA ILE A 205 -11.65 10.90 -8.51
C ILE A 205 -11.84 12.21 -7.74
N HIS A 206 -11.74 12.15 -6.41
CA HIS A 206 -11.83 13.32 -5.55
C HIS A 206 -10.54 14.14 -5.59
N VAL A 207 -9.39 13.47 -5.46
CA VAL A 207 -8.08 14.13 -5.49
C VAL A 207 -6.95 13.15 -5.86
N LEU A 208 -5.92 13.67 -6.51
CA LEU A 208 -4.63 13.04 -6.77
C LEU A 208 -3.62 13.51 -5.71
N CYS A 209 -3.10 12.57 -4.93
CA CYS A 209 -2.03 12.79 -3.96
C CYS A 209 -0.68 12.44 -4.60
N CYS A 210 0.19 13.43 -4.73
CA CYS A 210 1.56 13.24 -5.21
C CYS A 210 2.48 14.17 -4.42
N ASP A 211 3.71 13.73 -4.15
CA ASP A 211 4.77 14.66 -3.80
C ASP A 211 5.06 15.60 -5.00
N ALA A 212 5.83 16.66 -4.79
CA ALA A 212 6.01 17.66 -5.85
C ALA A 212 6.81 17.15 -7.07
N PRO A 213 7.87 16.33 -6.91
CA PRO A 213 8.48 15.55 -7.99
C PRO A 213 7.50 14.65 -8.77
N ALA A 214 6.75 13.76 -8.11
CA ALA A 214 5.79 12.88 -8.75
C ALA A 214 4.68 13.68 -9.46
N LYS A 215 4.17 14.76 -8.84
CA LYS A 215 3.21 15.69 -9.46
C LYS A 215 3.74 16.26 -10.77
N SER A 216 5.00 16.72 -10.78
CA SER A 216 5.65 17.27 -11.98
C SER A 216 5.76 16.23 -13.11
N PHE A 217 6.08 14.99 -12.75
CA PHE A 217 6.19 13.87 -13.67
C PHE A 217 4.85 13.47 -14.29
N VAL A 218 3.81 13.24 -13.47
CA VAL A 218 2.48 12.85 -13.97
C VAL A 218 1.81 13.96 -14.77
N LEU A 219 2.10 15.23 -14.50
CA LEU A 219 1.60 16.38 -15.28
C LEU A 219 2.42 16.71 -16.54
N LYS A 220 3.62 16.14 -16.72
CA LYS A 220 4.60 16.51 -17.76
C LYS A 220 4.99 18.00 -17.71
N VAL A 221 5.29 18.50 -16.50
CA VAL A 221 5.71 19.90 -16.26
C VAL A 221 7.04 19.97 -15.50
N LYS A 222 7.76 21.07 -15.65
CA LYS A 222 9.06 21.27 -15.00
C LYS A 222 8.88 21.51 -13.51
N TYR A 223 9.67 20.79 -12.71
CA TYR A 223 9.65 20.83 -11.24
C TYR A 223 10.22 22.13 -10.65
N SER A 224 11.25 22.70 -11.29
CA SER A 224 12.08 23.78 -10.72
C SER A 224 12.22 24.97 -11.66
N GLY A 225 12.42 26.15 -11.06
CA GLY A 225 12.61 27.43 -11.76
C GLY A 225 11.42 28.39 -11.62
N PHE A 226 11.56 29.63 -12.10
CA PHE A 226 10.50 30.64 -12.07
C PHE A 226 9.24 30.21 -12.85
N SER A 227 9.40 29.33 -13.85
CA SER A 227 8.29 28.79 -14.65
C SER A 227 7.49 27.69 -13.93
N SER A 228 7.97 27.06 -12.86
CA SER A 228 7.30 25.89 -12.23
C SER A 228 6.05 26.22 -11.40
N CYS A 229 5.55 27.46 -11.47
CA CYS A 229 4.31 27.86 -10.81
C CYS A 229 3.14 26.95 -11.24
N THR A 230 2.60 26.19 -10.29
CA THR A 230 1.48 25.26 -10.49
C THR A 230 0.10 25.95 -10.44
N ARG A 231 0.03 27.24 -10.12
CA ARG A 231 -1.21 28.04 -10.17
C ARG A 231 -1.32 28.77 -11.51
N ARG A 232 -1.66 28.02 -12.58
CA ARG A 232 -1.93 28.55 -13.92
C ARG A 232 -3.40 28.33 -14.31
N LYS A 233 -3.88 29.02 -15.35
CA LYS A 233 -5.21 28.73 -15.89
C LYS A 233 -5.15 27.38 -16.60
N ILE A 234 -6.21 26.58 -16.46
CA ILE A 234 -6.27 25.25 -17.08
C ILE A 234 -6.12 25.30 -18.61
N LYS A 235 -6.63 26.36 -19.26
CA LYS A 235 -6.47 26.57 -20.71
C LYS A 235 -5.01 26.70 -21.13
N ASP A 236 -4.20 27.39 -20.34
CA ASP A 236 -2.78 27.62 -20.62
C ASP A 236 -1.99 26.31 -20.53
N TYR A 237 -2.37 25.44 -19.59
CA TYR A 237 -1.84 24.07 -19.46
C TYR A 237 -2.27 23.16 -20.62
N ILE A 238 -3.56 23.20 -21.00
CA ILE A 238 -4.11 22.38 -22.10
C ILE A 238 -3.48 22.76 -23.46
N ASN A 239 -3.29 24.05 -23.70
CA ASN A 239 -2.79 24.56 -24.98
C ASN A 239 -1.25 24.59 -25.07
N LEU A 240 -0.52 24.03 -24.08
CA LEU A 240 0.94 24.07 -23.98
C LEU A 240 1.53 25.49 -24.09
N ALA A 241 0.83 26.51 -23.57
CA ALA A 241 1.09 27.92 -23.87
C ALA A 241 2.42 28.48 -23.32
N ASP A 242 3.17 27.69 -22.54
CA ASP A 242 4.50 28.04 -22.02
C ASP A 242 5.46 26.86 -22.19
N GLU A 243 6.28 26.90 -23.24
CA GLU A 243 7.35 25.93 -23.53
C GLU A 243 8.37 25.80 -22.37
N ASN A 244 8.50 26.83 -21.53
CA ASN A 244 9.35 26.80 -20.34
C ASN A 244 8.69 26.12 -19.14
N TYR A 245 7.39 25.81 -19.19
CA TYR A 245 6.65 25.07 -18.17
C TYR A 245 6.53 23.58 -18.49
N HIS A 246 6.33 23.20 -19.75
CA HIS A 246 6.10 21.80 -20.14
C HIS A 246 7.40 21.00 -20.33
N VAL A 247 7.29 19.66 -20.23
CA VAL A 247 8.39 18.72 -20.51
C VAL A 247 8.04 17.97 -21.79
N GLY A 248 8.62 18.43 -22.90
CA GLY A 248 8.27 17.99 -24.26
C GLY A 248 7.00 18.64 -24.79
N ASN A 249 6.57 18.21 -25.98
CA ASN A 249 5.51 18.86 -26.76
C ASN A 249 4.14 18.16 -26.57
N GLU A 250 3.96 17.46 -25.46
CA GLU A 250 2.80 16.60 -25.20
C GLU A 250 2.26 16.81 -23.79
N ILE A 251 0.94 16.87 -23.67
CA ILE A 251 0.26 16.93 -22.38
C ILE A 251 0.18 15.57 -21.68
N SER A 252 -0.11 15.60 -20.38
CA SER A 252 -0.48 14.41 -19.62
C SER A 252 -1.82 13.85 -20.08
N ASN A 253 -1.91 12.52 -20.22
CA ASN A 253 -3.18 11.82 -20.44
C ASN A 253 -4.19 11.99 -19.27
N LEU A 254 -3.75 12.44 -18.08
CA LEU A 254 -4.67 12.86 -17.01
C LEU A 254 -5.64 13.98 -17.47
N ALA A 255 -5.27 14.78 -18.47
CA ALA A 255 -6.14 15.80 -19.06
C ALA A 255 -7.38 15.22 -19.79
N GLU A 256 -7.39 13.92 -20.09
CA GLU A 256 -8.56 13.22 -20.65
C GLU A 256 -9.62 12.83 -19.61
N LEU A 257 -9.31 12.91 -18.31
CA LEU A 257 -10.24 12.55 -17.26
C LEU A 257 -11.35 13.62 -17.13
N PRO A 258 -12.64 13.23 -17.06
CA PRO A 258 -13.72 14.19 -16.93
C PRO A 258 -13.57 15.05 -15.67
N ASN A 259 -13.76 16.37 -15.82
CA ASN A 259 -13.60 17.38 -14.77
C ASN A 259 -12.18 17.52 -14.17
N PHE A 260 -11.14 17.00 -14.84
CA PHE A 260 -9.76 17.18 -14.40
C PHE A 260 -9.32 18.64 -14.41
N ASN A 261 -8.50 19.01 -13.43
CA ASN A 261 -7.86 20.32 -13.33
C ASN A 261 -6.46 20.17 -12.73
N SER A 262 -5.43 20.54 -13.49
CA SER A 262 -4.01 20.39 -13.09
C SER A 262 -3.63 21.11 -11.79
N VAL A 263 -4.45 22.07 -11.35
CA VAL A 263 -4.29 22.78 -10.07
C VAL A 263 -5.12 22.12 -8.98
N SER A 264 -6.45 22.05 -9.15
CA SER A 264 -7.39 21.68 -8.08
C SER A 264 -7.67 20.18 -7.93
N SER A 265 -7.33 19.35 -8.92
CA SER A 265 -7.40 17.89 -8.79
C SER A 265 -6.24 17.30 -7.98
N PHE A 266 -5.31 18.12 -7.48
CA PHE A 266 -4.17 17.67 -6.68
C PHE A 266 -4.21 18.24 -5.27
N SER A 267 -3.90 17.40 -4.28
CA SER A 267 -3.71 17.85 -2.89
C SER A 267 -2.36 18.55 -2.73
N LEU A 268 -2.25 19.35 -1.66
CA LEU A 268 -0.95 19.81 -1.15
C LEU A 268 -0.59 18.94 0.05
N ASP A 269 0.44 18.12 -0.09
CA ASP A 269 0.94 17.27 0.98
C ASP A 269 1.57 18.12 2.10
N TYR A 270 0.97 18.06 3.29
CA TYR A 270 1.44 18.76 4.49
C TYR A 270 2.84 18.30 4.95
N MET A 271 3.14 17.01 4.87
CA MET A 271 4.45 16.47 5.24
C MET A 271 5.53 17.01 4.32
N HIS A 272 5.31 16.96 3.01
CA HIS A 272 6.29 17.43 2.03
C HIS A 272 6.42 18.97 2.01
N PHE A 273 5.30 19.69 2.06
CA PHE A 273 5.29 21.16 1.94
C PHE A 273 5.64 21.87 3.25
N VAL A 274 4.98 21.51 4.36
CA VAL A 274 5.14 22.21 5.65
C VAL A 274 6.26 21.59 6.47
N CYS A 275 6.23 20.28 6.77
CA CYS A 275 7.22 19.67 7.65
C CYS A 275 8.62 19.59 7.00
N LEU A 276 8.72 18.97 5.83
CA LEU A 276 9.98 18.76 5.12
C LEU A 276 10.44 19.98 4.30
N GLY A 277 9.51 20.85 3.90
CA GLY A 277 9.79 22.11 3.20
C GLY A 277 10.06 23.26 4.18
N ILE A 278 8.99 23.86 4.72
CA ILE A 278 9.06 25.08 5.54
C ILE A 278 9.81 24.84 6.85
N MET A 279 9.39 23.87 7.68
CA MET A 279 9.94 23.66 9.02
C MET A 279 11.41 23.25 8.95
N LYS A 280 11.78 22.34 8.03
CA LYS A 280 13.19 22.00 7.77
C LYS A 280 14.01 23.24 7.38
N LYS A 281 13.49 24.13 6.54
CA LYS A 281 14.20 25.36 6.15
C LYS A 281 14.39 26.31 7.33
N LEU A 282 13.36 26.49 8.17
CA LEU A 282 13.43 27.29 9.39
C LEU A 282 14.45 26.71 10.39
N LEU A 283 14.40 25.41 10.66
CA LEU A 283 15.37 24.72 11.52
C LEU A 283 16.80 24.87 10.99
N MET A 284 17.03 24.71 9.69
CA MET A 284 18.37 24.92 9.10
C MET A 284 18.85 26.36 9.24
N LEU A 285 17.97 27.36 9.09
CA LEU A 285 18.31 28.77 9.32
C LEU A 285 18.67 29.02 10.80
N TRP A 286 17.84 28.56 11.73
CA TRP A 286 18.04 28.77 13.17
C TRP A 286 19.23 28.01 13.75
N ILE A 287 19.58 26.84 13.22
CA ILE A 287 20.64 25.98 13.78
C ILE A 287 22.01 26.27 13.14
N SER A 288 22.11 26.30 11.80
CA SER A 288 23.39 26.17 11.11
C SER A 288 23.66 27.16 9.97
N LYS A 289 22.65 27.56 9.20
CA LYS A 289 22.81 28.27 7.92
C LYS A 289 22.29 29.71 7.88
N GLY A 290 21.59 30.18 8.92
CA GLY A 290 21.10 31.55 8.99
C GLY A 290 22.15 32.56 9.47
N PRO A 291 21.89 33.86 9.30
CA PRO A 291 22.65 34.93 9.95
C PRO A 291 22.79 34.73 11.47
N VAL A 292 23.94 35.12 12.03
CA VAL A 292 24.28 34.82 13.44
C VAL A 292 23.28 35.41 14.43
N ASN A 293 22.68 36.56 14.12
CA ASN A 293 21.66 37.22 14.95
C ASN A 293 20.32 36.47 15.00
N ILE A 294 20.05 35.53 14.09
CA ILE A 294 18.84 34.68 14.13
C ILE A 294 19.13 33.22 14.53
N ARG A 295 20.41 32.90 14.81
CA ARG A 295 20.80 31.52 15.17
C ARG A 295 20.63 31.27 16.67
N ILE A 296 20.05 30.11 16.98
CA ILE A 296 19.92 29.60 18.34
C ILE A 296 21.31 29.15 18.82
N ARG A 297 21.68 29.51 20.06
CA ARG A 297 22.94 29.09 20.68
C ARG A 297 22.95 27.57 20.88
N SER A 298 24.11 26.95 20.70
CA SER A 298 24.31 25.49 20.83
C SER A 298 23.80 24.93 22.17
N THR A 299 24.01 25.64 23.27
CA THR A 299 23.48 25.26 24.60
C THR A 299 21.96 25.09 24.60
N LYS A 300 21.23 26.04 24.00
CA LYS A 300 19.76 26.01 23.93
C LYS A 300 19.26 24.94 22.94
N ILE A 301 20.01 24.64 21.89
CA ILE A 301 19.73 23.51 20.99
C ILE A 301 19.85 22.18 21.74
N ASN A 302 20.88 22.03 22.59
CA ASN A 302 21.05 20.83 23.42
C ASN A 302 19.91 20.69 24.44
N GLU A 303 19.55 21.76 25.16
CA GLU A 303 18.40 21.77 26.09
C GLU A 303 17.09 21.35 25.39
N LEU A 304 16.80 21.93 24.21
CA LEU A 304 15.62 21.58 23.42
C LEU A 304 15.66 20.11 22.96
N SER A 305 16.83 19.60 22.59
CA SER A 305 17.00 18.20 22.16
C SER A 305 16.73 17.22 23.31
N THR A 306 17.27 17.50 24.50
CA THR A 306 16.97 16.72 25.72
C THR A 306 15.50 16.79 26.08
N SER A 307 14.88 17.98 26.01
CA SER A 307 13.45 18.14 26.29
C SER A 307 12.55 17.39 25.31
N LEU A 308 12.93 17.30 24.02
CA LEU A 308 12.18 16.54 23.01
C LEU A 308 12.31 15.03 23.21
N LEU A 309 13.50 14.53 23.57
CA LEU A 309 13.70 13.11 23.89
C LEU A 309 12.86 12.68 25.10
N ASN A 310 12.72 13.56 26.11
CA ASN A 310 11.90 13.31 27.30
C ASN A 310 10.37 13.36 27.05
N ILE A 311 9.92 13.76 25.85
CA ILE A 311 8.50 13.73 25.44
C ILE A 311 8.20 12.47 24.60
N LEU A 312 9.24 11.81 24.09
CA LEU A 312 9.16 10.61 23.24
C LEU A 312 9.40 9.30 24.02
N MET A 313 9.73 9.40 25.32
CA MET A 313 9.81 8.30 26.29
C MET A 313 8.60 8.36 27.23
#